data_AF-A0A2A4TC38-F1
#
_entry.id   AF-A0A2A4TC38-F1
#
_cell.length_a   1.000
_cell.length_b   1.000
_cell.length_c   1.000
_cell.angle_alpha   90.00
_cell.angle_beta   90.00
_cell.angle_gamma   90.00
#
_symmetry.space_group_name_H-M   'P 1'
#
loop_
_entity.id
_entity.type
_entity.pdbx_description
1 polymer ?
#
loop_
_entity_poly.entity_id
_entity_poly.type
_entity_poly.pdbx_seq_one_letter_code
_entity_poly.pdbx_strand_id
1 'polypeptide(L)'
;MTGNRFKDFNIKIASHPLFDGFIITCIILNTIVLALKFYDEPKELPGILEIINYVFAGIFTLEAIIKLFAFGKGYFQDGWNVFDFIIVVGTFGGIILTETTTVSVGPQTTLIRAFRIGRIFRLIKKAKQLRVIFNTFVITIPSLANVGSLLVLLLYVYSILGVSMFAEIKLQETLNEHANF
;
A
#
# COMPACT_ATOMS: atom_id res chain seq x y z
N MET A 1 -10.32 24.28 -32.44
CA MET A 1 -10.69 22.93 -32.93
C MET A 1 -9.56 21.89 -32.85
N THR A 2 -8.48 22.10 -32.09
CA THR A 2 -7.31 21.19 -32.02
C THR A 2 -7.12 20.47 -30.67
N GLY A 3 -7.91 20.79 -29.64
CA GLY A 3 -7.73 20.25 -28.28
C GLY A 3 -8.20 18.80 -28.03
N ASN A 4 -9.03 18.23 -28.92
CA ASN A 4 -9.57 16.87 -28.72
C ASN A 4 -8.63 15.77 -29.23
N ARG A 5 -7.87 15.98 -30.32
CA ARG A 5 -7.08 14.89 -30.94
C ARG A 5 -5.98 14.33 -30.03
N PHE A 6 -5.33 15.19 -29.23
CA PHE A 6 -4.32 14.76 -28.26
C PHE A 6 -4.94 14.01 -27.07
N LYS A 7 -6.12 14.43 -26.60
CA LYS A 7 -6.85 13.71 -25.56
C LYS A 7 -7.35 12.36 -26.06
N ASP A 8 -7.93 12.31 -27.25
CA ASP A 8 -8.45 11.08 -27.86
C ASP A 8 -7.33 10.06 -28.11
N PHE A 9 -6.15 10.53 -28.51
CA PHE A 9 -4.96 9.68 -28.67
C PHE A 9 -4.46 9.13 -27.33
N ASN A 10 -4.35 9.97 -26.30
CA ASN A 10 -3.94 9.55 -24.96
C ASN A 10 -4.94 8.59 -24.31
N ILE A 11 -6.24 8.81 -24.51
CA ILE A 11 -7.30 7.90 -24.05
C ILE A 11 -7.18 6.56 -24.77
N LYS A 12 -6.92 6.56 -26.08
CA LYS A 12 -6.76 5.34 -26.88
C LYS A 12 -5.54 4.53 -26.45
N ILE A 13 -4.43 5.18 -26.10
CA ILE A 13 -3.23 4.52 -25.55
C ILE A 13 -3.50 4.02 -24.13
N ALA A 14 -4.05 4.85 -23.25
CA ALA A 14 -4.31 4.51 -21.85
C ALA A 14 -5.33 3.38 -21.68
N SER A 15 -6.23 3.22 -22.64
CA SER A 15 -7.28 2.19 -22.65
C SER A 15 -6.91 0.97 -23.49
N HIS A 16 -5.68 0.91 -24.01
CA HIS A 16 -5.27 -0.18 -24.88
C HIS A 16 -5.06 -1.46 -24.05
N PRO A 17 -5.67 -2.60 -24.41
CA PRO A 17 -5.58 -3.84 -23.63
C PRO A 17 -4.14 -4.37 -23.51
N LEU A 18 -3.29 -4.13 -24.51
CA LEU A 18 -1.86 -4.44 -24.42
C LEU A 18 -1.11 -3.59 -23.39
N PHE A 19 -1.47 -2.31 -23.25
CA PHE A 19 -0.86 -1.42 -22.27
C PHE A 19 -1.25 -1.84 -20.85
N ASP A 20 -2.53 -2.16 -20.64
CA ASP A 20 -2.99 -2.68 -19.35
C ASP A 20 -2.34 -4.03 -19.00
N GLY A 21 -2.20 -4.94 -19.97
CA GLY A 21 -1.49 -6.20 -19.79
C GLY A 21 -0.01 -5.99 -19.41
N PHE A 22 0.69 -5.10 -20.10
CA PHE A 22 2.08 -4.75 -19.81
C PHE A 22 2.26 -4.22 -18.38
N ILE A 23 1.39 -3.30 -17.94
CA ILE A 23 1.43 -2.77 -16.57
C ILE A 23 1.18 -3.86 -15.54
N ILE A 24 0.22 -4.76 -15.77
CA ILE A 24 -0.05 -5.89 -14.86
C ILE A 24 1.17 -6.79 -14.75
N THR A 25 1.81 -7.14 -15.87
CA THR A 25 3.06 -7.91 -15.87
C THR A 25 4.16 -7.20 -15.09
N CYS A 26 4.32 -5.89 -15.26
CA CYS A 26 5.29 -5.10 -14.50
C CYS A 26 5.01 -5.12 -12.98
N ILE A 27 3.74 -5.06 -12.57
CA ILE A 27 3.37 -5.14 -11.14
C ILE A 27 3.72 -6.51 -10.57
N ILE A 28 3.41 -7.60 -11.29
CA ILE A 28 3.72 -8.97 -10.86
C ILE A 28 5.23 -9.14 -10.74
N LEU A 29 6.00 -8.73 -11.76
CA LEU A 29 7.46 -8.79 -11.72
C LEU A 29 8.04 -7.96 -10.57
N ASN A 30 7.54 -6.74 -10.34
CA ASN A 30 7.98 -5.92 -9.20
C ASN A 30 7.68 -6.60 -7.85
N THR A 31 6.56 -7.29 -7.74
CA THR A 31 6.18 -8.03 -6.53
C THR A 31 7.10 -9.23 -6.30
N ILE A 32 7.46 -9.97 -7.35
CA ILE A 32 8.43 -11.08 -7.27
C ILE A 32 9.79 -10.54 -6.82
N VAL A 33 10.27 -9.44 -7.42
CA VAL A 33 11.53 -8.79 -7.05
C VAL A 33 11.54 -8.36 -5.57
N LEU A 34 10.40 -7.89 -5.05
CA LEU A 34 10.27 -7.56 -3.64
C LEU A 34 10.28 -8.81 -2.73
N ALA A 35 9.66 -9.90 -3.18
CA ALA A 35 9.62 -11.18 -2.46
C ALA A 35 10.97 -11.90 -2.40
N LEU A 36 11.89 -11.59 -3.33
CA LEU A 36 13.25 -12.13 -3.34
C LEU A 36 14.16 -11.52 -2.25
N LYS A 37 13.69 -10.53 -1.47
CA LYS A 37 14.45 -10.02 -0.32
C LYS A 37 14.37 -11.00 0.85
N PHE A 38 15.51 -11.55 1.27
CA PHE A 38 15.62 -12.43 2.43
C PHE A 38 16.68 -11.93 3.42
N TYR A 39 16.61 -12.42 4.67
CA TYR A 39 17.59 -12.13 5.71
C TYR A 39 18.88 -12.92 5.40
N ASP A 40 20.05 -12.26 5.37
CA ASP A 40 21.34 -12.74 4.83
C ASP A 40 21.51 -12.74 3.29
N GLU A 41 21.05 -11.68 2.64
CA GLU A 41 21.25 -11.46 1.22
C GLU A 41 22.73 -11.15 0.85
N PRO A 42 23.30 -11.73 -0.23
CA PRO A 42 24.66 -11.42 -0.67
C PRO A 42 24.80 -9.94 -1.05
N LYS A 43 25.95 -9.32 -0.74
CA LYS A 43 26.18 -7.85 -0.77
C LYS A 43 25.85 -7.14 -2.10
N GLU A 44 25.85 -7.85 -3.22
CA GLU A 44 25.59 -7.28 -4.55
C GLU A 44 24.10 -7.27 -4.95
N LEU A 45 23.32 -8.19 -4.37
CA LEU A 45 21.92 -8.38 -4.73
C LEU A 45 21.02 -7.18 -4.32
N PRO A 46 21.22 -6.51 -3.16
CA PRO A 46 20.41 -5.36 -2.77
C PRO A 46 20.48 -4.19 -3.76
N GLY A 47 21.66 -3.92 -4.33
CA GLY A 47 21.86 -2.83 -5.29
C GLY A 47 21.15 -3.08 -6.62
N ILE A 48 21.22 -4.30 -7.13
CA ILE A 48 20.53 -4.69 -8.37
C ILE A 48 19.01 -4.65 -8.16
N LEU A 49 18.51 -5.19 -7.05
CA LEU A 49 17.09 -5.14 -6.70
C LEU A 49 16.58 -3.71 -6.56
N GLU A 50 17.40 -2.80 -6.01
CA GLU A 50 17.05 -1.39 -5.87
C GLU A 50 16.95 -0.68 -7.23
N ILE A 51 17.90 -0.88 -8.14
CA ILE A 51 17.85 -0.35 -9.51
C ILE A 51 16.58 -0.83 -10.23
N ILE A 52 16.26 -2.11 -10.14
CA ILE A 52 15.04 -2.68 -10.74
C ILE A 52 13.79 -2.02 -10.15
N ASN A 53 13.76 -1.79 -8.84
CA ASN A 53 12.65 -1.11 -8.17
C ASN A 53 12.48 0.35 -8.63
N TYR A 54 13.57 1.06 -8.91
CA TYR A 54 13.54 2.41 -9.50
C TYR A 54 12.98 2.40 -10.92
N VAL A 55 13.39 1.42 -11.75
CA VAL A 55 12.86 1.26 -13.11
C VAL A 55 11.34 1.04 -13.09
N PHE A 56 10.85 0.13 -12.24
CA PHE A 56 9.41 -0.09 -12.09
C PHE A 56 8.68 1.16 -11.57
N ALA A 57 9.26 1.89 -10.61
CA ALA A 57 8.70 3.14 -10.14
C ALA A 57 8.56 4.17 -11.28
N GLY A 58 9.56 4.29 -12.15
CA GLY A 58 9.51 5.13 -13.35
C GLY A 58 8.38 4.74 -14.30
N ILE A 59 8.24 3.45 -14.61
CA ILE A 59 7.17 2.92 -15.49
C ILE A 59 5.78 3.29 -14.95
N PHE A 60 5.54 3.08 -13.65
CA PHE A 60 4.24 3.40 -13.04
C PHE A 60 3.98 4.90 -12.95
N THR A 61 5.03 5.70 -12.83
CA THR A 61 4.92 7.16 -12.84
C THR A 61 4.50 7.66 -14.21
N LEU A 62 5.09 7.10 -15.27
CA LEU A 62 4.69 7.38 -16.65
C LEU A 62 3.23 6.95 -16.90
N GLU A 63 2.81 5.78 -16.41
CA GLU A 63 1.40 5.36 -16.48
C GLU A 63 0.48 6.39 -15.82
N ALA A 64 0.80 6.83 -14.59
CA ALA A 64 0.00 7.79 -13.85
C ALA A 64 -0.08 9.14 -14.58
N ILE A 65 1.04 9.62 -15.14
CA ILE A 65 1.11 10.86 -15.91
C ILE A 65 0.26 10.76 -17.19
N ILE A 66 0.38 9.66 -17.95
CA ILE A 66 -0.42 9.43 -19.16
C ILE A 66 -1.91 9.47 -18.82
N LYS A 67 -2.33 8.81 -17.74
CA LYS A 67 -3.72 8.81 -17.28
C LYS A 67 -4.18 10.18 -16.79
N LEU A 68 -3.31 10.92 -16.11
CA LEU A 68 -3.61 12.28 -15.66
C LEU A 68 -3.87 13.21 -16.85
N PHE A 69 -3.05 13.14 -17.90
CA PHE A 69 -3.26 13.92 -19.12
C PHE A 69 -4.47 13.45 -19.95
N ALA A 70 -4.78 12.14 -19.94
CA ALA A 70 -5.94 11.60 -20.64
C ALA A 70 -7.27 12.01 -19.97
N PHE A 71 -7.39 11.88 -18.65
CA PHE A 71 -8.65 12.08 -17.91
C PHE A 71 -8.78 13.46 -17.25
N GLY A 72 -7.69 14.20 -17.08
CA GLY A 72 -7.68 15.54 -16.48
C GLY A 72 -8.34 15.56 -15.09
N LYS A 73 -9.36 16.40 -14.89
CA LYS A 73 -10.11 16.48 -13.63
C LYS A 73 -10.89 15.21 -13.29
N GLY A 74 -11.28 14.42 -14.29
CA GLY A 74 -11.96 13.13 -14.09
C GLY A 74 -11.07 12.07 -13.44
N TYR A 75 -9.74 12.26 -13.48
CA TYR A 75 -8.79 11.37 -12.82
C TYR A 75 -9.03 11.29 -11.30
N PHE A 76 -9.34 12.43 -10.66
CA PHE A 76 -9.53 12.53 -9.22
C PHE A 76 -10.90 12.04 -8.73
N GLN A 77 -11.83 11.73 -9.64
CA GLN A 77 -13.14 11.18 -9.28
C GLN A 77 -13.08 9.66 -9.05
N ASP A 78 -12.12 8.96 -9.66
CA ASP A 78 -11.91 7.53 -9.40
C ASP A 78 -10.93 7.34 -8.23
N GLY A 79 -11.44 6.86 -7.10
CA GLY A 79 -10.62 6.61 -5.90
C GLY A 79 -9.44 5.69 -6.15
N TRP A 80 -9.51 4.79 -7.13
CA TRP A 80 -8.40 3.90 -7.49
C TRP A 80 -7.30 4.60 -8.29
N ASN A 81 -7.62 5.68 -9.01
CA ASN A 81 -6.63 6.54 -9.66
C ASN A 81 -5.96 7.45 -8.64
N VAL A 82 -6.74 8.00 -7.70
CA VAL A 82 -6.18 8.80 -6.58
C VAL A 82 -5.23 7.98 -5.71
N PHE A 83 -5.61 6.75 -5.35
CA PHE A 83 -4.76 5.85 -4.58
C PHE A 83 -3.44 5.52 -5.30
N ASP A 84 -3.52 5.30 -6.61
CA ASP A 84 -2.34 5.05 -7.44
C ASP A 84 -1.37 6.26 -7.46
N PHE A 85 -1.92 7.47 -7.57
CA PHE A 85 -1.16 8.72 -7.48
C PHE A 85 -0.50 8.91 -6.12
N ILE A 86 -1.21 8.60 -5.01
CA ILE A 86 -0.66 8.65 -3.66
C ILE A 86 0.53 7.69 -3.51
N ILE A 87 0.47 6.48 -4.08
CA ILE A 87 1.59 5.53 -4.06
C ILE A 87 2.80 6.06 -4.83
N VAL A 88 2.58 6.68 -6.00
CA VAL A 88 3.68 7.30 -6.77
C VAL A 88 4.32 8.41 -5.95
N VAL A 89 3.52 9.35 -5.44
CA VAL A 89 4.04 10.49 -4.66
C VAL A 89 4.73 10.01 -3.38
N GLY A 90 4.15 9.06 -2.65
CA GLY A 90 4.74 8.48 -1.45
C GLY A 90 6.05 7.73 -1.72
N THR A 91 6.16 7.06 -2.87
CA THR A 91 7.43 6.46 -3.32
C THR A 91 8.50 7.53 -3.54
N PHE A 92 8.19 8.59 -4.29
CA PHE A 92 9.15 9.67 -4.57
C PHE A 92 9.54 10.43 -3.31
N GLY A 93 8.58 10.77 -2.46
CA GLY A 93 8.84 11.40 -1.17
C GLY A 93 9.73 10.53 -0.28
N GLY A 94 9.52 9.21 -0.31
CA GLY A 94 10.38 8.26 0.39
C GLY A 94 11.83 8.23 -0.11
N ILE A 95 12.02 8.26 -1.43
CA ILE A 95 13.36 8.32 -2.05
C ILE A 95 14.06 9.62 -1.65
N ILE A 96 13.40 10.77 -1.84
CA ILE A 96 13.97 12.08 -1.52
C ILE A 96 14.35 12.17 -0.04
N LEU A 97 13.51 11.64 0.86
CA LEU A 97 13.80 11.62 2.29
C LEU A 97 15.02 10.77 2.65
N THR A 98 15.23 9.65 1.93
CA THR A 98 16.41 8.78 2.12
C THR A 98 17.70 9.47 1.66
N GLU A 99 17.65 10.22 0.56
CA GLU A 99 18.80 10.94 0.00
C GLU A 99 19.16 12.21 0.80
N THR A 100 18.16 12.89 1.36
CA THR A 100 18.36 14.15 2.10
C THR A 100 18.71 13.96 3.57
N THR A 101 18.37 12.80 4.16
CA THR A 101 18.61 12.53 5.57
C THR A 101 19.68 11.46 5.72
N THR A 102 20.94 11.88 5.94
CA THR A 102 22.08 10.98 6.23
C THR A 102 22.02 10.37 7.63
N VAL A 103 21.00 10.69 8.43
CA VAL A 103 20.82 10.21 9.80
C VAL A 103 20.02 8.92 9.79
N SER A 104 20.51 7.91 10.50
CA SER A 104 19.88 6.60 10.67
C SER A 104 18.50 6.73 11.34
N VAL A 105 17.41 6.68 10.58
CA VAL A 105 16.06 6.73 11.16
C VAL A 105 15.31 5.45 10.78
N GLY A 106 15.36 4.46 11.67
CA GLY A 106 14.61 3.20 11.56
C GLY A 106 13.13 3.38 11.14
N PRO A 107 12.37 4.33 11.70
CA PRO A 107 11.00 4.62 11.30
C PRO A 107 10.81 5.04 9.83
N GLN A 108 11.74 5.82 9.27
CA GLN A 108 11.62 6.34 7.90
C GLN A 108 11.77 5.20 6.89
N THR A 109 12.66 4.24 7.16
CA THR A 109 12.83 3.06 6.31
C THR A 109 11.57 2.19 6.30
N THR A 110 10.85 2.09 7.42
CA THR A 110 9.60 1.32 7.53
C THR A 110 8.48 1.92 6.70
N LEU A 111 8.31 3.25 6.73
CA LEU A 111 7.29 3.95 5.93
C LEU A 111 7.54 3.81 4.42
N ILE A 112 8.79 3.93 3.98
CA ILE A 112 9.17 3.76 2.58
C ILE A 112 8.88 2.34 2.11
N ARG A 113 9.20 1.34 2.95
CA ARG A 113 8.87 -0.07 2.70
C ARG A 113 7.36 -0.27 2.59
N ALA A 114 6.57 0.38 3.44
CA ALA A 114 5.11 0.30 3.39
C ALA A 114 4.55 0.83 2.06
N PHE A 115 5.04 1.96 1.54
CA PHE A 115 4.63 2.47 0.21
C PHE A 115 5.03 1.52 -0.93
N ARG A 116 6.19 0.86 -0.82
CA ARG A 116 6.61 -0.17 -1.78
C ARG A 116 5.65 -1.37 -1.77
N ILE A 117 5.27 -1.87 -0.59
CA ILE A 117 4.26 -2.93 -0.42
C ILE A 117 2.89 -2.48 -0.94
N GLY A 118 2.57 -1.19 -0.76
CA GLY A 118 1.34 -0.57 -1.24
C GLY A 118 1.08 -0.77 -2.74
N ARG A 119 2.14 -0.93 -3.55
CA ARG A 119 2.03 -1.19 -4.99
C ARG A 119 1.30 -2.50 -5.30
N ILE A 120 1.33 -3.49 -4.41
CA ILE A 120 0.60 -4.76 -4.58
C ILE A 120 -0.91 -4.49 -4.66
N PHE A 121 -1.43 -3.48 -3.96
CA PHE A 121 -2.85 -3.09 -4.05
C PHE A 121 -3.24 -2.60 -5.46
N ARG A 122 -2.29 -2.22 -6.33
CA ARG A 122 -2.57 -1.92 -7.74
C ARG A 122 -3.07 -3.15 -8.50
N LEU A 123 -2.72 -4.37 -8.07
CA LEU A 123 -3.31 -5.59 -8.63
C LEU A 123 -4.81 -5.66 -8.37
N ILE A 124 -5.26 -5.24 -7.19
CA ILE A 124 -6.69 -5.22 -6.83
C ILE A 124 -7.47 -4.32 -7.79
N LYS A 125 -6.92 -3.15 -8.13
CA LYS A 125 -7.53 -2.24 -9.11
C LYS A 125 -7.77 -2.89 -10.47
N LYS A 126 -6.79 -3.69 -10.95
CA LYS A 126 -6.80 -4.31 -12.28
C LYS A 126 -7.63 -5.60 -12.31
N ALA A 127 -7.63 -6.36 -11.21
CA ALA A 127 -8.41 -7.58 -11.08
C ALA A 127 -9.86 -7.26 -10.68
N LYS A 128 -10.77 -7.27 -11.66
CA LYS A 128 -12.20 -6.97 -11.45
C LYS A 128 -12.82 -7.74 -10.28
N GLN A 129 -12.51 -9.03 -10.15
CA GLN A 129 -13.02 -9.88 -9.07
C GLN A 129 -12.50 -9.43 -7.69
N LEU A 130 -11.19 -9.14 -7.57
CA LEU A 130 -10.61 -8.63 -6.32
C LEU A 130 -11.18 -7.25 -5.96
N ARG A 131 -11.40 -6.38 -6.94
CA ARG A 131 -12.02 -5.07 -6.71
C ARG A 131 -13.43 -5.19 -6.13
N VAL A 132 -14.23 -6.13 -6.63
CA VAL A 132 -15.59 -6.39 -6.10
C VAL A 132 -15.49 -6.88 -4.65
N ILE A 133 -14.64 -7.87 -4.37
CA ILE A 133 -14.45 -8.39 -3.00
C ILE A 133 -13.99 -7.28 -2.05
N PHE A 134 -13.00 -6.50 -2.46
CA PHE A 134 -12.46 -5.40 -1.66
C PHE A 134 -13.51 -4.32 -1.39
N ASN A 135 -14.29 -3.93 -2.41
CA ASN A 135 -15.36 -2.96 -2.22
C ASN A 135 -16.44 -3.49 -1.28
N THR A 136 -16.83 -4.76 -1.41
CA THR A 136 -17.78 -5.39 -0.48
C THR A 136 -17.23 -5.39 0.95
N PHE A 137 -15.95 -5.71 1.12
CA PHE A 137 -15.28 -5.64 2.42
C PHE A 137 -15.33 -4.24 3.02
N VAL A 138 -15.06 -3.19 2.23
CA VAL A 138 -15.14 -1.80 2.72
C VAL A 138 -16.57 -1.43 3.13
N ILE A 139 -17.57 -1.90 2.39
CA ILE A 139 -18.99 -1.66 2.69
C ILE A 139 -19.41 -2.34 4.00
N THR A 140 -18.81 -3.46 4.39
CA THR A 140 -19.17 -4.16 5.64
C THR A 140 -18.50 -3.59 6.89
N ILE A 141 -17.44 -2.77 6.76
CA ILE A 141 -16.72 -2.17 7.90
C ILE A 141 -17.63 -1.44 8.89
N PRO A 142 -18.58 -0.57 8.48
CA PRO A 142 -19.46 0.13 9.43
C PRO A 142 -20.36 -0.81 10.24
N SER A 143 -20.86 -1.87 9.61
CA SER A 143 -21.67 -2.88 10.30
C SER A 143 -20.84 -3.66 11.32
N LEU A 144 -19.63 -4.05 10.92
CA LEU A 144 -18.68 -4.71 11.80
C LEU A 144 -18.25 -3.80 12.96
N ALA A 145 -18.11 -2.49 12.72
CA ALA A 145 -17.77 -1.52 13.76
C ALA A 145 -18.84 -1.42 14.85
N ASN A 146 -20.12 -1.58 14.51
CA ASN A 146 -21.20 -1.59 15.52
C ASN A 146 -21.06 -2.79 16.48
N VAL A 147 -20.87 -4.00 15.94
CA VAL A 147 -20.66 -5.21 16.74
C VAL A 147 -19.32 -5.16 17.48
N GLY A 148 -18.29 -4.67 16.80
CA GLY A 148 -16.95 -4.48 17.37
C GLY A 148 -16.95 -3.49 18.54
N SER A 149 -17.77 -2.43 18.48
CA SER A 149 -17.90 -1.46 19.57
C SER A 149 -18.48 -2.11 20.82
N LEU A 150 -19.49 -2.98 20.68
CA LEU A 150 -20.03 -3.74 21.80
C LEU A 150 -18.98 -4.71 22.38
N LEU A 151 -18.23 -5.39 21.50
CA LEU A 151 -17.15 -6.29 21.92
C LEU A 151 -16.06 -5.52 22.69
N VAL A 152 -15.66 -4.34 22.22
CA VAL A 152 -14.68 -3.48 22.90
C VAL A 152 -15.20 -3.03 24.26
N LEU A 153 -16.48 -2.64 24.37
CA LEU A 153 -17.08 -2.30 25.67
C LEU A 153 -17.07 -3.48 26.64
N LEU A 154 -17.41 -4.68 26.15
CA LEU A 154 -17.38 -5.90 26.95
C LEU A 154 -15.95 -6.22 27.42
N LEU A 155 -14.97 -6.17 26.52
CA LEU A 155 -13.55 -6.34 26.87
C LEU A 155 -13.09 -5.30 27.88
N TYR A 156 -13.55 -4.06 27.76
CA TYR A 156 -13.23 -2.99 28.70
C TYR A 156 -13.75 -3.28 30.12
N VAL A 157 -15.01 -3.70 30.26
CA VAL A 157 -15.58 -4.09 31.57
C VAL A 157 -14.81 -5.28 32.16
N TYR A 158 -14.51 -6.31 31.36
CA TYR A 158 -13.72 -7.45 31.82
C TYR A 158 -12.28 -7.07 32.18
N SER A 159 -11.69 -6.09 31.49
CA SER A 159 -10.36 -5.59 31.83
C SER A 159 -10.37 -4.90 33.21
N ILE A 160 -11.36 -4.06 33.49
CA ILE A 160 -11.51 -3.44 34.83
C ILE A 160 -11.69 -4.50 35.91
N LEU A 161 -12.55 -5.50 35.67
CA LEU A 161 -12.75 -6.61 36.60
C LEU A 161 -11.45 -7.39 36.81
N GLY A 162 -10.72 -7.67 35.73
CA GLY A 162 -9.41 -8.34 35.74
C GLY A 162 -8.41 -7.61 36.64
N VAL A 163 -8.21 -6.31 36.43
CA VAL A 163 -7.35 -5.49 37.29
C VAL A 163 -7.84 -5.54 38.74
N SER A 164 -9.15 -5.35 38.98
CA SER A 164 -9.68 -5.28 40.34
C SER A 164 -9.54 -6.58 41.14
N MET A 165 -9.56 -7.73 40.46
CA MET A 165 -9.52 -9.05 41.10
C MET A 165 -8.11 -9.66 41.12
N PHE A 166 -7.28 -9.34 40.13
CA PHE A 166 -6.08 -10.09 39.81
C PHE A 166 -4.80 -9.24 39.69
N ALA A 167 -4.85 -7.94 40.01
CA ALA A 167 -3.69 -7.06 39.96
C ALA A 167 -2.49 -7.56 40.80
N GLU A 168 -2.73 -8.28 41.90
CA GLU A 168 -1.68 -8.70 42.84
C GLU A 168 -1.25 -10.18 42.67
N ILE A 169 -1.71 -10.87 41.62
CA ILE A 169 -1.29 -12.26 41.37
C ILE A 169 0.21 -12.30 41.05
N LYS A 170 0.93 -13.24 41.68
CA LYS A 170 2.36 -13.47 41.39
C LYS A 170 2.57 -13.80 39.91
N LEU A 171 3.51 -13.09 39.31
CA LEU A 171 3.94 -13.35 37.94
C LEU A 171 4.45 -14.79 37.79
N GLN A 172 4.02 -15.45 36.73
CA GLN A 172 4.37 -16.81 36.32
C GLN A 172 4.72 -16.81 34.83
N GLU A 173 5.06 -17.97 34.27
CA GLU A 173 5.54 -18.09 32.89
C GLU A 173 4.60 -17.44 31.85
N THR A 174 3.29 -17.49 32.08
CA THR A 174 2.24 -16.88 31.22
C THR A 174 1.76 -15.50 31.68
N LEU A 175 1.98 -15.13 32.94
CA LEU A 175 1.59 -13.85 33.52
C LEU A 175 2.86 -13.08 33.89
N ASN A 176 3.31 -12.19 33.02
CA ASN A 176 4.60 -11.52 33.12
C ASN A 176 4.44 -9.98 33.00
N GLU A 177 5.52 -9.21 33.16
CA GLU A 177 5.45 -7.74 33.18
C GLU A 177 4.82 -7.12 31.92
N HIS A 178 4.82 -7.85 30.79
CA HIS A 178 4.25 -7.39 29.53
C HIS A 178 2.84 -7.93 29.25
N ALA A 179 2.39 -8.93 30.00
CA ALA A 179 1.08 -9.56 29.87
C ALA A 179 0.52 -9.84 31.27
N ASN A 180 0.06 -8.79 31.94
CA ASN A 180 -0.66 -8.81 33.20
C ASN A 180 -2.09 -8.27 33.03
N PHE A 181 -2.87 -8.27 34.11
CA PHE A 181 -4.27 -7.83 34.12
C PHE A 181 -4.41 -6.32 34.17
#